data_AF-A0ABD6A5V5-F1
#
_entry.id   AF-A0ABD6A5V5-F1
#
_cell.length_a   1.000
_cell.length_b   1.000
_cell.length_c   1.000
_cell.angle_alpha   90.00
_cell.angle_beta   90.00
_cell.angle_gamma   90.00
#
_symmetry.space_group_name_H-M   'P 1'
#
loop_
_entity.id
_entity.type
_entity.pdbx_description
1 polymer ?
#
loop_
_entity_poly.entity_id
_entity_poly.type
_entity_poly.pdbx_seq_one_letter_code
_entity_poly.pdbx_strand_id
1 'polypeptide(L)'
;MKRYEEDPADEETSTTTTTRRFEGLDARFGSDPEEIYVELRMGSPAYIHVREGDYLQEGDAFHREQIGMESPTLETWEVVDITPEITVGRDIDTGEGVTWPREEVEKGLAIGRYSTNLTDFEWVSVYQVGRWGDYDPEGEGSGTRYTGRPYVSVVAYGDNGLKYGRRYRFVDPGSNEIYLWKADEPRGGFSEEVAERLDRRVREALKAEGYAVTERRATEA
;
A
#
# COMPACT_ATOMS: atom_id res chain seq x y z
N MET A 1 -0.61 46.18 -13.75
CA MET A 1 -1.08 45.23 -12.72
C MET A 1 -1.64 44.02 -13.43
N LYS A 2 -0.88 42.92 -13.48
CA LYS A 2 -1.37 41.63 -13.99
C LYS A 2 -2.13 40.95 -12.86
N ARG A 3 -3.40 40.62 -13.10
CA ARG A 3 -4.16 39.71 -12.23
C ARG A 3 -3.59 38.32 -12.44
N TYR A 4 -3.13 37.69 -11.37
CA TYR A 4 -2.94 36.25 -11.35
C TYR A 4 -4.33 35.66 -11.14
N GLU A 5 -4.82 34.95 -12.16
CA GLU A 5 -5.91 33.99 -11.99
C GLU A 5 -5.37 32.88 -11.08
N GLU A 6 -6.07 32.65 -9.97
CA GLU A 6 -5.81 31.52 -9.07
C GLU A 6 -6.13 30.24 -9.85
N ASP A 7 -5.09 29.44 -10.11
CA ASP A 7 -5.25 28.02 -10.47
C ASP A 7 -5.98 27.31 -9.32
N PRO A 8 -7.05 26.54 -9.59
CA PRO A 8 -7.66 25.73 -8.54
C PRO A 8 -6.65 24.68 -8.10
N ALA A 9 -6.27 24.74 -6.83
CA ALA A 9 -5.48 23.72 -6.17
C ALA A 9 -6.14 22.35 -6.39
N ASP A 10 -5.32 21.38 -6.82
CA ASP A 10 -5.65 19.96 -6.77
C ASP A 10 -6.25 19.66 -5.38
N GLU A 11 -7.49 19.18 -5.34
CA GLU A 11 -8.09 18.61 -4.14
C GLU A 11 -7.34 17.30 -3.83
N GLU A 12 -6.21 17.43 -3.12
CA GLU A 12 -5.73 16.34 -2.27
C GLU A 12 -6.90 16.01 -1.33
N THR A 13 -7.49 14.83 -1.48
CA THR A 13 -8.43 14.24 -0.53
C THR A 13 -7.70 14.03 0.80
N SER A 14 -7.55 15.10 1.57
CA SER A 14 -6.90 15.06 2.87
C SER A 14 -7.90 14.45 3.86
N THR A 15 -7.90 13.12 4.00
CA THR A 15 -8.64 12.45 5.06
C THR A 15 -8.19 13.06 6.39
N THR A 16 -9.12 13.67 7.12
CA THR A 16 -8.77 14.28 8.41
C THR A 16 -8.49 13.15 9.39
N THR A 17 -7.24 13.04 9.85
CA THR A 17 -6.81 11.95 10.76
C THR A 17 -6.62 12.44 12.19
N THR A 18 -7.08 11.66 13.17
CA THR A 18 -6.78 11.86 14.59
C THR A 18 -5.73 10.85 15.04
N THR A 19 -4.64 11.32 15.65
CA THR A 19 -3.64 10.43 16.24
C THR A 19 -4.10 9.97 17.61
N ARG A 20 -4.14 8.64 17.83
CA ARG A 20 -4.45 8.04 19.14
C ARG A 20 -3.40 6.99 19.46
N ARG A 21 -3.00 6.92 20.72
CA ARG A 21 -2.10 5.87 21.21
C ARG A 21 -2.93 4.69 21.70
N PHE A 22 -2.68 3.51 21.17
CA PHE A 22 -3.40 2.30 21.52
C PHE A 22 -2.43 1.15 21.76
N GLU A 23 -2.50 0.52 22.94
CA GLU A 23 -1.66 -0.63 23.34
C GLU A 23 -0.14 -0.47 23.07
N GLY A 24 0.36 0.78 23.13
CA GLY A 24 1.76 1.10 22.89
C GLY A 24 2.12 1.40 21.43
N LEU A 25 1.16 1.30 20.50
CA LEU A 25 1.26 1.70 19.10
C LEU A 25 0.70 3.11 18.89
N ASP A 26 1.41 3.93 18.12
CA ASP A 26 0.86 5.18 17.60
C ASP A 26 0.16 4.91 16.27
N ALA A 27 -1.17 5.03 16.27
CA ALA A 27 -2.02 4.86 15.10
C ALA A 27 -2.79 6.16 14.80
N ARG A 28 -3.06 6.40 13.52
CA ARG A 28 -3.91 7.49 13.06
C ARG A 28 -5.21 6.90 12.54
N PHE A 29 -6.31 7.46 13.00
CA PHE A 29 -7.65 7.05 12.61
C PHE A 29 -8.28 8.15 11.76
N GLY A 30 -8.85 7.79 10.62
CA GLY A 30 -9.66 8.71 9.81
C GLY A 30 -10.89 9.18 10.57
N SER A 31 -11.41 10.34 10.21
CA SER A 31 -12.62 10.93 10.81
C SER A 31 -13.82 10.92 9.87
N ASP A 32 -13.67 10.36 8.67
CA ASP A 32 -14.77 10.19 7.76
C ASP A 32 -15.80 9.21 8.37
N PRO A 33 -17.09 9.60 8.43
CA PRO A 33 -18.12 8.81 9.07
C PRO A 33 -18.49 7.52 8.32
N GLU A 34 -18.26 7.46 7.00
CA GLU A 34 -18.72 6.38 6.10
C GLU A 34 -17.61 5.36 5.76
N GLU A 35 -16.38 5.60 6.21
CA GLU A 35 -15.24 4.71 5.99
C GLU A 35 -14.41 4.57 7.27
N ILE A 36 -13.72 3.44 7.44
CA ILE A 36 -12.73 3.24 8.49
C ILE A 36 -11.35 3.31 7.88
N TYR A 37 -10.56 4.30 8.29
CA TYR A 37 -9.16 4.44 7.90
C TYR A 37 -8.25 4.32 9.12
N VAL A 38 -7.24 3.45 9.04
CA VAL A 38 -6.22 3.23 10.06
C VAL A 38 -4.84 3.28 9.43
N GLU A 39 -3.98 4.18 9.90
CA GLU A 39 -2.58 4.26 9.52
C GLU A 39 -1.67 3.94 10.71
N LEU A 40 -0.83 2.92 10.55
CA LEU A 40 0.18 2.50 11.53
C LEU A 40 1.54 3.03 11.10
N ARG A 41 2.20 3.87 11.90
CA ARG A 41 3.50 4.49 11.50
C ARG A 41 4.74 3.94 12.19
N MET A 42 4.59 3.22 13.32
CA MET A 42 5.76 2.77 14.09
C MET A 42 6.33 1.44 13.56
N GLY A 43 7.62 1.44 13.21
CA GLY A 43 8.41 0.25 12.83
C GLY A 43 8.17 -0.26 11.40
N SER A 44 6.93 -0.26 10.92
CA SER A 44 6.57 -0.65 9.56
C SER A 44 5.26 0.04 9.15
N PRO A 45 5.29 1.02 8.22
CA PRO A 45 4.07 1.68 7.79
C PRO A 45 3.05 0.69 7.22
N ALA A 46 1.80 0.80 7.63
CA ALA A 46 0.67 0.04 7.11
C ALA A 46 -0.56 0.94 7.04
N TYR A 47 -1.37 0.75 6.01
CA TYR A 47 -2.55 1.54 5.72
C TYR A 47 -3.71 0.57 5.60
N ILE A 48 -4.78 0.80 6.34
CA ILE A 48 -5.96 -0.04 6.32
C ILE A 48 -7.15 0.87 6.03
N HIS A 49 -7.90 0.56 4.99
CA HIS A 49 -9.09 1.30 4.59
C HIS A 49 -10.22 0.30 4.36
N VAL A 50 -11.31 0.46 5.11
CA VAL A 50 -12.51 -0.37 5.00
C VAL A 50 -13.69 0.51 4.66
N ARG A 51 -14.45 0.11 3.63
CA ARG A 51 -15.67 0.76 3.14
C ARG A 51 -16.82 -0.24 3.11
N GLU A 52 -18.03 0.24 2.86
CA GLU A 52 -19.15 -0.63 2.54
C GLU A 52 -18.82 -1.52 1.32
N GLY A 53 -19.18 -2.80 1.41
CA GLY A 53 -18.86 -3.84 0.43
C GLY A 53 -17.51 -4.52 0.64
N ASP A 54 -16.64 -4.00 1.50
CA ASP A 54 -15.41 -4.70 1.89
C ASP A 54 -15.69 -5.83 2.88
N TYR A 55 -14.68 -6.65 3.14
CA TYR A 55 -14.73 -7.76 4.06
C TYR A 55 -13.91 -7.48 5.31
N LEU A 56 -14.44 -7.89 6.46
CA LEU A 56 -13.69 -8.07 7.69
C LEU A 56 -13.56 -9.57 7.95
N GLN A 57 -12.35 -10.04 8.20
CA GLN A 57 -12.10 -11.43 8.56
C GLN A 57 -11.43 -11.49 9.92
N GLU A 58 -11.95 -12.34 10.81
CA GLU A 58 -11.30 -12.62 12.10
C GLU A 58 -10.01 -13.41 11.86
N GLY A 59 -8.95 -13.09 12.60
CA GLY A 59 -7.70 -13.83 12.56
C GLY A 59 -6.52 -13.03 12.04
N ASP A 60 -5.35 -13.41 12.54
CA ASP A 60 -4.14 -12.62 12.67
C ASP A 60 -3.62 -12.00 11.36
N ALA A 61 -3.89 -10.70 11.15
CA ALA A 61 -3.36 -9.91 10.03
C ALA A 61 -1.82 -9.86 10.00
N PHE A 62 -1.14 -10.21 11.11
CA PHE A 62 0.31 -10.23 11.23
C PHE A 62 0.93 -11.64 11.10
N HIS A 63 0.15 -12.71 11.04
CA HIS A 63 0.59 -13.97 10.43
C HIS A 63 0.48 -13.83 8.89
N ARG A 64 1.43 -13.02 8.37
CA ARG A 64 1.59 -12.45 7.01
C ARG A 64 1.66 -13.43 5.82
N GLU A 65 1.06 -14.59 5.91
CA GLU A 65 1.19 -15.62 4.88
C GLU A 65 -0.13 -16.07 4.24
N GLN A 66 -1.29 -15.62 4.73
CA GLN A 66 -2.60 -16.12 4.30
C GLN A 66 -3.70 -15.04 4.37
N ILE A 67 -3.69 -14.05 3.47
CA ILE A 67 -4.91 -13.30 3.14
C ILE A 67 -5.48 -13.95 1.88
N GLY A 68 -6.75 -14.34 1.91
CA GLY A 68 -7.44 -14.99 0.78
C GLY A 68 -7.48 -16.52 0.82
N MET A 69 -7.27 -17.16 1.98
CA MET A 69 -7.63 -18.57 2.14
C MET A 69 -8.91 -18.69 2.95
N GLU A 70 -9.86 -19.39 2.34
CA GLU A 70 -10.86 -20.26 2.95
C GLU A 70 -10.26 -20.95 4.19
N SER A 71 -10.21 -20.26 5.32
CA SER A 71 -10.01 -20.90 6.61
C SER A 71 -11.42 -21.18 7.12
N PRO A 72 -11.91 -22.43 7.04
CA PRO A 72 -13.29 -22.77 7.42
C PRO A 72 -13.57 -22.54 8.91
N THR A 73 -12.60 -22.06 9.68
CA THR A 73 -12.73 -21.72 11.09
C THR A 73 -12.71 -20.22 11.36
N LEU A 74 -12.44 -19.38 10.36
CA LEU A 74 -12.37 -17.93 10.55
C LEU A 74 -13.64 -17.29 9.99
N GLU A 75 -14.37 -16.60 10.87
CA GLU A 75 -15.57 -15.87 10.49
C GLU A 75 -15.19 -14.68 9.59
N THR A 76 -15.97 -14.50 8.53
CA THR A 76 -15.78 -13.44 7.55
C THR A 76 -17.11 -12.73 7.34
N TRP A 77 -17.08 -11.40 7.36
CA TRP A 77 -18.26 -10.55 7.25
C TRP A 77 -18.08 -9.55 6.13
N GLU A 78 -19.09 -9.42 5.28
CA GLU A 78 -19.22 -8.27 4.38
C GLU A 78 -19.68 -7.07 5.20
N VAL A 79 -18.97 -5.95 5.09
CA VAL A 79 -19.35 -4.67 5.70
C VAL A 79 -20.50 -4.10 4.91
N VAL A 80 -21.64 -3.88 5.57
CA VAL A 80 -22.87 -3.41 4.90
C VAL A 80 -23.26 -1.98 5.28
N ASP A 81 -22.71 -1.45 6.38
CA ASP A 81 -22.95 -0.07 6.83
C ASP A 81 -21.83 0.36 7.78
N ILE A 82 -21.37 1.61 7.65
CA ILE A 82 -20.43 2.25 8.57
C ILE A 82 -21.01 3.60 8.97
N THR A 83 -21.15 3.80 10.28
CA THR A 83 -21.50 5.11 10.86
C THR A 83 -20.39 5.58 11.79
N PRO A 84 -20.46 6.81 12.34
CA PRO A 84 -19.47 7.28 13.32
C PRO A 84 -19.38 6.42 14.59
N GLU A 85 -20.46 5.73 14.96
CA GLU A 85 -20.55 4.96 16.21
C GLU A 85 -20.43 3.46 16.02
N ILE A 86 -20.89 2.93 14.89
CA ILE A 86 -21.01 1.49 14.67
C ILE A 86 -20.55 1.05 13.27
N THR A 87 -20.28 -0.23 13.16
CA THR A 87 -20.03 -0.93 11.91
C THR A 87 -20.92 -2.15 11.87
N VAL A 88 -21.63 -2.33 10.76
CA VAL A 88 -22.53 -3.47 10.56
C VAL A 88 -21.90 -4.42 9.56
N GLY A 89 -21.79 -5.68 9.94
CA GLY A 89 -21.35 -6.76 9.09
C GLY A 89 -22.48 -7.75 8.81
N ARG A 90 -22.36 -8.47 7.70
CA ARG A 90 -23.16 -9.64 7.38
C ARG A 90 -22.23 -10.82 7.15
N ASP A 91 -22.40 -11.86 7.95
CA ASP A 91 -21.61 -13.08 7.85
C ASP A 91 -21.84 -13.72 6.47
N ILE A 92 -20.74 -14.02 5.76
CA ILE A 92 -20.83 -14.45 4.35
C ILE A 92 -21.37 -15.89 4.20
N ASP A 93 -21.24 -16.71 5.23
CA ASP A 93 -21.64 -18.13 5.20
C ASP A 93 -23.08 -18.32 5.67
N THR A 94 -23.47 -17.61 6.73
CA THR A 94 -24.77 -17.75 7.40
C THR A 94 -25.76 -16.65 6.99
N GLY A 95 -25.26 -15.51 6.50
CA GLY A 95 -26.06 -14.31 6.22
C GLY A 95 -26.55 -13.57 7.47
N GLU A 96 -26.10 -13.99 8.67
CA GLU A 96 -26.49 -13.34 9.92
C GLU A 96 -25.84 -11.97 10.07
N GLY A 97 -26.63 -11.00 10.55
CA GLY A 97 -26.18 -9.64 10.80
C GLY A 97 -25.48 -9.51 12.14
N VAL A 98 -24.39 -8.76 12.17
CA VAL A 98 -23.62 -8.44 13.37
C VAL A 98 -23.31 -6.95 13.40
N THR A 99 -23.26 -6.37 14.60
CA THR A 99 -22.97 -4.95 14.80
C THR A 99 -21.90 -4.82 15.85
N TRP A 100 -20.87 -4.04 15.53
CA TRP A 100 -19.79 -3.69 16.43
C TRP A 100 -19.76 -2.18 16.68
N PRO A 101 -19.29 -1.72 17.85
CA PRO A 101 -18.84 -0.35 17.98
C PRO A 101 -17.71 -0.08 16.97
N ARG A 102 -17.78 1.03 16.24
CA ARG A 102 -16.76 1.43 15.24
C ARG A 102 -15.35 1.41 15.85
N GLU A 103 -15.23 1.93 17.07
CA GLU A 103 -13.96 1.99 17.78
C GLU A 103 -13.35 0.58 18.04
N GLU A 104 -14.18 -0.45 18.21
CA GLU A 104 -13.70 -1.83 18.36
C GLU A 104 -13.13 -2.39 17.06
N VAL A 105 -13.76 -2.07 15.92
CA VAL A 105 -13.28 -2.46 14.59
C VAL A 105 -11.97 -1.73 14.28
N GLU A 106 -11.92 -0.41 14.47
CA GLU A 106 -10.73 0.43 14.32
C GLU A 106 -9.53 -0.13 15.11
N LYS A 107 -9.74 -0.43 16.40
CA LYS A 107 -8.70 -1.01 17.25
C LYS A 107 -8.33 -2.41 16.82
N GLY A 108 -9.32 -3.23 16.46
CA GLY A 108 -9.13 -4.60 16.01
C GLY A 108 -8.27 -4.67 14.75
N LEU A 109 -8.50 -3.77 13.78
CA LEU A 109 -7.65 -3.64 12.59
C LEU A 109 -6.23 -3.17 12.97
N ALA A 110 -6.11 -2.20 13.88
CA ALA A 110 -4.82 -1.67 14.31
C ALA A 110 -3.90 -2.72 14.96
N ILE A 111 -4.48 -3.67 15.70
CA ILE A 111 -3.74 -4.76 16.37
C ILE A 111 -3.79 -6.09 15.61
N GLY A 112 -4.40 -6.10 14.41
CA GLY A 112 -4.46 -7.28 13.55
C GLY A 112 -5.41 -8.39 14.03
N ARG A 113 -6.35 -8.06 14.91
CA ARG A 113 -7.48 -8.94 15.25
C ARG A 113 -8.41 -9.14 14.04
N TYR A 114 -8.53 -8.10 13.22
CA TYR A 114 -9.26 -8.13 11.96
C TYR A 114 -8.30 -7.89 10.79
N SER A 115 -8.63 -8.49 9.66
CA SER A 115 -8.01 -8.21 8.36
C SER A 115 -9.09 -7.85 7.33
N THR A 116 -8.68 -7.26 6.21
CA THR A 116 -9.58 -6.87 5.12
C THR A 116 -9.00 -7.22 3.75
N ASN A 117 -9.84 -7.18 2.72
CA ASN A 117 -9.46 -7.42 1.33
C ASN A 117 -8.70 -6.22 0.74
N LEU A 118 -7.83 -6.50 -0.24
CA LEU A 118 -7.17 -5.46 -1.02
C LEU A 118 -8.12 -4.95 -2.09
N THR A 119 -8.43 -3.65 -2.09
CA THR A 119 -9.20 -3.02 -3.19
C THR A 119 -8.44 -1.92 -3.92
N ASP A 120 -7.60 -1.17 -3.21
CA ASP A 120 -6.77 -0.12 -3.78
C ASP A 120 -5.44 0.02 -3.02
N PHE A 121 -4.63 0.99 -3.44
CA PHE A 121 -3.33 1.31 -2.86
C PHE A 121 -3.34 2.75 -2.35
N GLU A 122 -3.22 2.89 -1.03
CA GLU A 122 -3.24 4.17 -0.32
C GLU A 122 -1.99 5.01 -0.61
N TRP A 123 -0.84 4.36 -0.77
CA TRP A 123 0.42 5.06 -1.00
C TRP A 123 1.37 4.27 -1.89
N VAL A 124 2.18 4.99 -2.68
CA VAL A 124 3.29 4.39 -3.43
C VAL A 124 4.56 5.18 -3.13
N SER A 125 5.55 4.48 -2.56
CA SER A 125 6.88 5.03 -2.32
C SER A 125 7.85 4.59 -3.40
N VAL A 126 8.62 5.54 -3.94
CA VAL A 126 9.63 5.31 -4.95
C VAL A 126 10.97 5.81 -4.42
N TYR A 127 12.00 4.98 -4.50
CA TYR A 127 13.35 5.39 -4.11
C TYR A 127 14.42 4.67 -4.91
N GLN A 128 15.49 5.37 -5.23
CA GLN A 128 16.65 4.80 -5.90
C GLN A 128 17.60 4.16 -4.90
N VAL A 129 18.07 2.95 -5.20
CA VAL A 129 19.10 2.25 -4.44
C VAL A 129 20.40 2.28 -5.24
N GLY A 130 21.44 2.83 -4.63
CA GLY A 130 22.72 3.08 -5.28
C GLY A 130 22.67 4.26 -6.25
N ARG A 131 23.84 4.76 -6.65
CA ARG A 131 24.00 5.83 -7.65
C ARG A 131 25.09 5.44 -8.62
N TRP A 132 24.95 5.83 -9.89
CA TRP A 132 25.94 5.52 -10.92
C TRP A 132 27.32 6.13 -10.61
N GLY A 133 27.38 7.30 -9.97
CA GLY A 133 28.65 7.91 -9.56
C GLY A 133 29.39 7.15 -8.44
N ASP A 134 28.67 6.32 -7.68
CA ASP A 134 29.20 5.54 -6.55
C ASP A 134 29.29 4.03 -6.88
N TYR A 135 28.92 3.66 -8.12
CA TYR A 135 28.88 2.28 -8.58
C TYR A 135 30.29 1.81 -8.96
N ASP A 136 30.81 0.86 -8.19
CA ASP A 136 32.12 0.25 -8.38
C ASP A 136 31.93 -1.27 -8.54
N PRO A 137 31.74 -1.77 -9.78
CA PRO A 137 31.46 -3.18 -10.02
C PRO A 137 32.61 -4.11 -9.61
N GLU A 138 33.85 -3.61 -9.63
CA GLU A 138 35.06 -4.38 -9.33
C GLU A 138 35.48 -4.24 -7.85
N GLY A 139 34.95 -3.24 -7.14
CA GLY A 139 35.20 -3.02 -5.71
C GLY A 139 36.65 -2.64 -5.41
N GLU A 140 37.38 -2.12 -6.40
CA GLU A 140 38.82 -1.86 -6.32
C GLU A 140 39.15 -0.52 -5.62
N GLY A 141 38.15 0.34 -5.39
CA GLY A 141 38.31 1.58 -4.65
C GLY A 141 38.49 1.38 -3.14
N SER A 142 39.51 1.99 -2.54
CA SER A 142 39.65 2.08 -1.08
C SER A 142 38.55 2.98 -0.48
N GLY A 143 37.41 2.40 -0.11
CA GLY A 143 36.29 3.10 0.53
C GLY A 143 34.99 2.29 0.51
N THR A 144 33.93 2.79 1.14
CA THR A 144 32.60 2.17 1.18
C THR A 144 31.82 2.45 -0.12
N ARG A 145 32.27 1.91 -1.26
CA ARG A 145 31.58 2.08 -2.55
C ARG A 145 30.53 0.99 -2.78
N TYR A 146 29.47 1.32 -3.52
CA TYR A 146 28.34 0.42 -3.75
C TYR A 146 28.66 -0.52 -4.93
N THR A 147 28.77 -1.82 -4.65
CA THR A 147 29.08 -2.85 -5.66
C THR A 147 27.84 -3.38 -6.38
N GLY A 148 26.64 -3.07 -5.88
CA GLY A 148 25.39 -3.43 -6.55
C GLY A 148 25.14 -2.53 -7.76
N ARG A 149 24.58 -3.08 -8.84
CA ARG A 149 24.11 -2.22 -9.95
C ARG A 149 22.95 -1.35 -9.45
N PRO A 150 22.97 -0.01 -9.66
CA PRO A 150 21.88 0.87 -9.23
C PRO A 150 20.53 0.43 -9.79
N TYR A 151 19.47 0.58 -8.99
CA TYR A 151 18.10 0.22 -9.37
C TYR A 151 17.08 1.12 -8.66
N VAL A 152 15.86 1.13 -9.16
CA VAL A 152 14.72 1.84 -8.54
C VAL A 152 13.84 0.83 -7.82
N SER A 153 13.56 1.09 -6.55
CA SER A 153 12.64 0.31 -5.73
C SER A 153 11.33 1.06 -5.60
N VAL A 154 10.23 0.35 -5.77
CA VAL A 154 8.87 0.86 -5.59
C VAL A 154 8.17 -0.02 -4.57
N VAL A 155 7.49 0.60 -3.61
CA VAL A 155 6.67 -0.09 -2.62
C VAL A 155 5.28 0.52 -2.66
N ALA A 156 4.29 -0.25 -3.12
CA ALA A 156 2.89 0.10 -3.02
C ALA A 156 2.33 -0.44 -1.70
N TYR A 157 1.61 0.40 -0.96
CA TYR A 157 0.96 0.06 0.29
C TYR A 157 -0.52 -0.12 0.00
N GLY A 158 -1.00 -1.35 0.13
CA GLY A 158 -2.41 -1.67 -0.05
C GLY A 158 -3.25 -1.12 1.09
N ASP A 159 -4.53 -0.92 0.84
CA ASP A 159 -5.57 -0.60 1.84
C ASP A 159 -5.92 -1.76 2.78
N ASN A 160 -5.25 -2.91 2.65
CA ASN A 160 -5.38 -4.06 3.53
C ASN A 160 -4.22 -4.20 4.54
N GLY A 161 -3.35 -3.19 4.63
CA GLY A 161 -2.18 -3.20 5.50
C GLY A 161 -0.96 -3.93 4.94
N LEU A 162 -1.02 -4.49 3.73
CA LEU A 162 0.09 -5.19 3.08
C LEU A 162 0.92 -4.28 2.16
N LYS A 163 2.12 -4.77 1.80
CA LYS A 163 3.07 -4.08 0.92
C LYS A 163 3.37 -4.93 -0.29
N TYR A 164 3.52 -4.26 -1.43
CA TYR A 164 3.76 -4.89 -2.72
C TYR A 164 4.97 -4.22 -3.38
N GLY A 165 6.09 -4.93 -3.39
CA GLY A 165 7.36 -4.42 -3.91
C GLY A 165 7.53 -4.66 -5.40
N ARG A 166 8.08 -3.66 -6.10
CA ARG A 166 8.59 -3.78 -7.47
C ARG A 166 9.97 -3.18 -7.56
N ARG A 167 10.86 -3.81 -8.33
CA ARG A 167 12.22 -3.36 -8.60
C ARG A 167 12.41 -3.19 -10.09
N TYR A 168 12.93 -2.04 -10.47
CA TYR A 168 13.19 -1.66 -11.84
C TYR A 168 14.67 -1.40 -12.05
N ARG A 169 15.19 -1.79 -13.22
CA ARG A 169 16.56 -1.51 -13.61
C ARG A 169 16.60 -0.42 -14.66
N PHE A 170 17.64 0.41 -14.60
CA PHE A 170 17.95 1.36 -15.64
C PHE A 170 18.34 0.64 -16.93
N VAL A 171 17.83 1.12 -18.05
CA VAL A 171 18.21 0.59 -19.37
C VAL A 171 19.68 0.89 -19.64
N ASP A 172 20.08 2.15 -19.43
CA ASP A 172 21.42 2.67 -19.67
C ASP A 172 21.92 3.50 -18.46
N PRO A 173 23.23 3.54 -18.17
CA PRO A 173 23.77 4.42 -17.12
C PRO A 173 23.45 5.89 -17.39
N GLY A 174 22.93 6.59 -16.39
CA GLY A 174 22.55 8.01 -16.50
C GLY A 174 21.24 8.29 -17.24
N SER A 175 20.54 7.26 -17.73
CA SER A 175 19.17 7.39 -18.26
C SER A 175 18.15 7.32 -17.13
N ASN A 176 16.98 7.95 -17.33
CA ASN A 176 15.80 7.79 -16.47
C ASN A 176 14.84 6.70 -16.99
N GLU A 177 15.19 6.04 -18.10
CA GLU A 177 14.44 4.89 -18.60
C GLU A 177 14.72 3.66 -17.74
N ILE A 178 13.64 3.03 -17.30
CA ILE A 178 13.70 1.87 -16.42
C ILE A 178 12.77 0.75 -16.92
N TYR A 179 13.14 -0.51 -16.67
CA TYR A 179 12.32 -1.67 -16.99
C TYR A 179 12.08 -2.53 -15.76
N LEU A 180 10.92 -3.18 -15.68
CA LEU A 180 10.58 -4.05 -14.56
C LEU A 180 11.53 -5.25 -14.52
N TRP A 181 12.25 -5.40 -13.41
CA TRP A 181 13.22 -6.48 -13.20
C TRP A 181 12.68 -7.57 -12.27
N LYS A 182 12.02 -7.17 -11.18
CA LYS A 182 11.44 -8.10 -10.20
C LYS A 182 10.19 -7.49 -9.58
N ALA A 183 9.15 -8.28 -9.40
CA ALA A 183 7.99 -7.94 -8.60
C ALA A 183 7.82 -8.96 -7.49
N ASP A 184 7.29 -8.53 -6.36
CA ASP A 184 6.79 -9.46 -5.35
C ASP A 184 5.45 -10.01 -5.86
N GLU A 185 5.31 -11.33 -5.89
CA GLU A 185 4.07 -11.99 -6.30
C GLU A 185 3.15 -12.10 -5.09
N PRO A 186 1.92 -11.55 -5.14
CA PRO A 186 0.92 -11.83 -4.13
C PRO A 186 0.56 -13.32 -4.17
N ARG A 187 0.50 -13.98 -3.00
CA ARG A 187 -0.06 -15.33 -2.92
C ARG A 187 -1.54 -15.27 -3.32
N GLY A 188 -1.96 -16.15 -4.22
CA GLY A 188 -3.32 -16.16 -4.78
C GLY A 188 -3.51 -15.27 -6.02
N GLY A 189 -2.52 -14.45 -6.38
CA GLY A 189 -2.64 -13.49 -7.47
C GLY A 189 -3.51 -12.27 -7.10
N PHE A 190 -3.51 -11.27 -7.95
CA PHE A 190 -4.50 -10.19 -7.89
C PHE A 190 -5.68 -10.54 -8.80
N SER A 191 -6.86 -9.99 -8.51
CA SER A 191 -7.87 -9.81 -9.56
C SER A 191 -7.31 -8.88 -10.65
N GLU A 192 -7.84 -8.99 -11.86
CA GLU A 192 -7.42 -8.16 -13.00
C GLU A 192 -7.57 -6.66 -12.66
N GLU A 193 -8.68 -6.28 -12.04
CA GLU A 193 -8.93 -4.89 -11.63
C GLU A 193 -7.90 -4.36 -10.62
N VAL A 194 -7.54 -5.16 -9.62
CA VAL A 194 -6.53 -4.76 -8.61
C VAL A 194 -5.14 -4.68 -9.24
N ALA A 195 -4.82 -5.60 -10.16
CA ALA A 195 -3.56 -5.55 -10.91
C ALA A 195 -3.45 -4.27 -11.75
N GLU A 196 -4.52 -3.89 -12.45
CA GLU A 196 -4.59 -2.65 -13.23
C GLU A 196 -4.44 -1.40 -12.35
N ARG A 197 -5.10 -1.38 -11.18
CA ARG A 197 -4.97 -0.28 -10.20
C ARG A 197 -3.54 -0.15 -9.71
N LEU A 198 -2.88 -1.27 -9.37
CA LEU A 198 -1.47 -1.27 -8.96
C LEU A 198 -0.57 -0.71 -10.06
N ASP A 199 -0.74 -1.21 -11.29
CA ASP A 199 0.05 -0.79 -12.45
C ASP A 199 -0.08 0.71 -12.70
N ARG A 200 -1.31 1.23 -12.64
CA ARG A 200 -1.60 2.65 -12.80
C ARG A 200 -0.90 3.49 -11.72
N ARG A 201 -1.13 3.19 -10.43
CA ARG A 201 -0.56 3.92 -9.29
C ARG A 201 0.97 3.92 -9.32
N VAL A 202 1.57 2.77 -9.65
CA VAL A 202 3.03 2.65 -9.77
C VAL A 202 3.58 3.47 -10.94
N ARG A 203 2.92 3.47 -12.10
CA ARG A 203 3.34 4.28 -13.25
C ARG A 203 3.24 5.77 -12.98
N GLU A 204 2.18 6.20 -12.30
CA GLU A 204 1.99 7.60 -11.89
C GLU A 204 3.09 8.05 -10.92
N ALA A 205 3.37 7.26 -9.89
CA ALA A 205 4.43 7.56 -8.92
C ALA A 205 5.83 7.59 -9.58
N LEU A 206 6.14 6.62 -10.44
CA LEU A 206 7.41 6.60 -11.17
C LEU A 206 7.57 7.83 -12.09
N LYS A 207 6.49 8.23 -12.76
CA LYS A 207 6.48 9.41 -13.62
C LYS A 207 6.67 10.70 -12.81
N ALA A 208 6.04 10.82 -11.63
CA ALA A 208 6.22 11.96 -10.74
C ALA A 208 7.67 12.12 -10.29
N GLU A 209 8.38 11.00 -10.06
CA GLU A 209 9.82 10.98 -9.76
C GLU A 209 10.73 11.14 -11.00
N GLY A 210 10.15 11.34 -12.18
CA GLY A 210 10.89 11.60 -13.42
C GLY A 210 11.41 10.36 -14.16
N TYR A 211 10.95 9.16 -13.79
CA TYR A 211 11.28 7.92 -14.49
C TYR A 211 10.32 7.62 -15.64
N ALA A 212 10.84 6.97 -16.69
CA ALA A 212 10.07 6.48 -17.81
C ALA A 212 10.13 4.94 -17.86
N VAL A 213 8.98 4.28 -17.67
CA VAL A 213 8.90 2.82 -17.73
C VAL A 213 8.88 2.34 -19.17
N THR A 214 9.73 1.38 -19.48
CA THR A 214 9.83 0.75 -20.81
C THR A 214 9.89 -0.77 -20.72
N GLU A 215 9.47 -1.44 -21.79
CA GLU A 215 9.63 -2.88 -21.96
C GLU A 215 11.03 -3.23 -22.50
N ARG A 216 11.76 -2.24 -23.00
CA ARG A 216 13.14 -2.37 -23.49
C ARG A 216 14.04 -2.79 -22.33
N ARG A 217 14.55 -4.02 -22.38
CA ARG A 217 15.61 -4.45 -21.47
C ARG A 217 16.94 -3.86 -21.92
N ALA A 218 17.87 -3.69 -20.98
CA ALA A 218 19.24 -3.29 -21.29
C ALA A 218 19.81 -4.19 -22.39
N THR A 219 20.40 -3.59 -23.43
CA THR A 219 21.19 -4.34 -24.41
C THR A 219 22.45 -4.78 -23.67
N GLU A 220 22.66 -6.09 -23.50
CA GLU A 220 23.92 -6.60 -22.96
C GLU A 220 25.03 -6.18 -23.92
N ALA A 221 25.94 -5.32 -23.44
CA ALA A 221 27.16 -4.93 -24.12
C ALA A 221 28.35 -5.66 -23.49
#